data_AF-A0A7W4I8B9-F1
#
_entry.id   AF-A0A7W4I8B9-F1
#
_cell.length_a   1.000
_cell.length_b   1.000
_cell.length_c   1.000
_cell.angle_alpha   90.00
_cell.angle_beta   90.00
_cell.angle_gamma   90.00
#
_symmetry.space_group_name_H-M   'P 1'
#
loop_
_entity.id
_entity.type
_entity.pdbx_description
1 polymer ?
#
loop_
_entity_poly.entity_id
_entity_poly.type
_entity_poly.pdbx_seq_one_letter_code
_entity_poly.pdbx_strand_id
1 'polypeptide(L)'
;MRISVPPQDAQPFDTLSADQQEIVRSTVMAHVREALRRGPHSVFELLAGLKPAEAGAFSHTLQLLVDAGEIVSMGHAVYAAVPWMPAARRVETDPVQDLVLSAIALIKGPTAERISQSLALSLRQVGAALRLAESTGIIVFNPSNGQYRFAAAQVSRLYRNGAAGRVFAPVAENGV
;
A
#
# COMPACT_ATOMS: atom_id res chain seq x y z
N MET A 1 -8.37 13.29 -8.27
CA MET A 1 -8.80 12.53 -7.09
C MET A 1 -7.89 12.91 -5.93
N ARG A 2 -8.40 13.45 -4.82
CA ARG A 2 -7.55 13.74 -3.63
C ARG A 2 -7.34 12.41 -2.91
N ILE A 3 -6.10 11.95 -2.84
CA ILE A 3 -5.74 10.76 -2.06
C ILE A 3 -5.84 11.16 -0.58
N SER A 4 -6.88 10.68 0.09
CA SER A 4 -7.15 10.99 1.50
C SER A 4 -6.28 10.11 2.40
N VAL A 5 -5.81 10.70 3.49
CA VAL A 5 -5.13 9.96 4.56
C VAL A 5 -6.15 9.02 5.23
N PRO A 6 -5.78 7.79 5.57
CA PRO A 6 -6.65 6.83 6.26
C PRO A 6 -7.26 7.36 7.58
N PRO A 7 -8.37 6.75 8.05
CA PRO A 7 -9.15 7.23 9.20
C PRO A 7 -8.37 7.20 10.52
N GLN A 8 -8.56 8.20 11.38
CA GLN A 8 -7.78 8.40 12.63
C GLN A 8 -8.12 7.45 13.80
N ASP A 9 -9.06 6.51 13.65
CA ASP A 9 -9.59 5.67 14.74
C ASP A 9 -9.41 4.15 14.50
N ALA A 10 -8.40 3.77 13.71
CA ALA A 10 -8.21 2.38 13.30
C ALA A 10 -7.51 1.55 14.39
N GLN A 11 -8.13 0.44 14.79
CA GLN A 11 -7.56 -0.49 15.78
C GLN A 11 -6.67 -1.54 15.09
N PRO A 12 -5.57 -2.00 15.74
CA PRO A 12 -4.76 -3.09 15.21
C PRO A 12 -5.60 -4.36 15.04
N PHE A 13 -5.49 -4.99 13.87
CA PHE A 13 -6.26 -6.20 13.52
C PHE A 13 -6.09 -7.34 14.53
N ASP A 14 -4.88 -7.47 15.05
CA ASP A 14 -4.43 -8.52 15.97
C ASP A 14 -5.15 -8.48 17.32
N THR A 15 -5.80 -7.35 17.64
CA THR A 15 -6.55 -7.14 18.90
C THR A 15 -8.02 -7.55 18.82
N LEU A 16 -8.52 -7.85 17.62
CA LEU A 16 -9.89 -8.32 17.39
C LEU A 16 -10.04 -9.81 17.76
N SER A 17 -11.27 -10.25 18.07
CA SER A 17 -11.56 -11.68 18.24
C SER A 17 -11.45 -12.43 16.91
N ALA A 18 -11.29 -13.75 16.94
CA ALA A 18 -11.18 -14.57 15.72
C ALA A 18 -12.37 -14.39 14.75
N ASP A 19 -13.60 -14.37 15.28
CA ASP A 19 -14.81 -14.15 14.46
C ASP A 19 -14.83 -12.75 13.85
N GLN A 20 -14.40 -11.73 14.60
CA GLN A 20 -14.30 -10.37 14.09
C GLN A 20 -13.21 -10.25 13.02
N GLN A 21 -12.07 -10.91 13.23
CA GLN A 21 -10.99 -10.95 12.26
C GLN A 21 -11.46 -11.55 10.94
N GLU A 22 -12.22 -12.66 10.99
CA GLU A 22 -12.77 -13.30 9.79
C GLU A 22 -13.71 -12.36 9.02
N ILE A 23 -14.66 -11.74 9.73
CA ILE A 23 -15.64 -10.82 9.12
C ILE A 23 -14.93 -9.64 8.47
N VAL A 24 -14.01 -9.00 9.18
CA VAL A 24 -13.27 -7.85 8.68
C VAL A 24 -12.40 -8.25 7.49
N ARG A 25 -11.67 -9.36 7.59
CA ARG A 25 -10.84 -9.88 6.49
C ARG A 25 -11.66 -10.14 5.24
N SER A 26 -12.78 -10.85 5.37
CA SER A 26 -13.68 -11.15 4.24
C SER A 26 -14.20 -9.87 3.58
N THR A 27 -14.58 -8.88 4.40
CA THR A 27 -15.03 -7.56 3.93
C THR A 27 -13.94 -6.84 3.14
N VAL A 28 -12.72 -6.80 3.67
CA VAL A 28 -11.57 -6.18 2.99
C VAL A 28 -11.22 -6.91 1.70
N MET A 29 -11.23 -8.25 1.67
CA MET A 29 -10.99 -9.03 0.45
C MET A 29 -12.01 -8.69 -0.64
N ALA A 30 -13.30 -8.64 -0.28
CA ALA A 30 -14.37 -8.29 -1.21
C ALA A 30 -14.17 -6.88 -1.79
N HIS A 31 -13.86 -5.91 -0.93
CA HIS A 31 -13.55 -4.53 -1.34
C HIS A 31 -12.38 -4.45 -2.32
N VAL A 32 -11.25 -5.10 -2.00
CA VAL A 32 -10.06 -5.09 -2.86
C VAL A 32 -10.34 -5.73 -4.21
N ARG A 33 -10.98 -6.90 -4.21
CA ARG A 33 -11.34 -7.59 -5.46
C ARG A 33 -12.23 -6.71 -6.33
N GLU A 34 -13.26 -6.11 -5.76
CA GLU A 34 -14.19 -5.25 -6.49
C GLU A 34 -13.53 -3.96 -7.02
N ALA A 35 -12.60 -3.37 -6.26
CA ALA A 35 -11.79 -2.27 -6.77
C ALA A 35 -10.93 -2.71 -7.97
N LEU A 36 -10.20 -3.81 -7.84
CA LEU A 36 -9.27 -4.27 -8.87
C LEU A 36 -9.95 -4.84 -10.12
N ARG A 37 -11.22 -5.24 -10.05
CA ARG A 37 -12.04 -5.56 -11.24
C ARG A 37 -12.18 -4.36 -12.19
N ARG A 38 -12.11 -3.13 -11.66
CA ARG A 38 -12.21 -1.89 -12.44
C ARG A 38 -10.86 -1.42 -13.00
N GLY A 39 -9.77 -2.13 -12.69
CA GLY A 39 -8.42 -1.84 -13.16
C GLY A 39 -7.42 -1.63 -12.01
N PRO A 40 -6.18 -1.21 -12.34
CA PRO A 40 -5.13 -0.99 -11.35
C PRO A 40 -5.48 0.12 -10.37
N HIS A 41 -5.09 -0.06 -9.11
CA HIS A 41 -5.27 0.92 -8.03
C HIS A 41 -4.00 1.01 -7.19
N SER A 42 -3.63 2.20 -6.75
CA SER A 42 -2.61 2.38 -5.73
C SER A 42 -3.08 1.85 -4.38
N VAL A 43 -2.14 1.47 -3.52
CA VAL A 43 -2.42 0.93 -2.20
C VAL A 43 -3.25 1.88 -1.34
N PHE A 44 -3.09 3.20 -1.50
CA PHE A 44 -3.89 4.21 -0.82
C PHE A 44 -5.29 4.39 -1.43
N GLU A 45 -5.44 4.23 -2.75
CA GLU A 45 -6.77 4.22 -3.38
C GLU A 45 -7.59 3.02 -2.90
N LEU A 46 -6.94 1.87 -2.70
CA LEU A 46 -7.55 0.68 -2.10
C LEU A 46 -7.91 0.92 -0.63
N LEU A 47 -7.01 1.53 0.15
CA LEU A 47 -7.22 1.81 1.57
C LEU A 47 -8.31 2.87 1.83
N ALA A 48 -8.44 3.88 0.97
CA ALA A 48 -9.33 5.03 1.18
C ALA A 48 -10.83 4.68 1.27
N GLY A 49 -11.24 3.51 0.77
CA GLY A 49 -12.62 3.04 0.82
C GLY A 49 -13.00 2.28 2.10
N LEU A 50 -12.04 2.06 3.01
CA LEU A 50 -12.22 1.21 4.18
C LEU A 50 -12.54 2.00 5.45
N LYS A 51 -13.36 1.40 6.33
CA LYS A 51 -13.62 1.89 7.68
C LYS A 51 -12.39 1.72 8.57
N PRO A 52 -12.28 2.44 9.71
CA PRO A 52 -11.12 2.32 10.59
C PRO A 52 -10.80 0.88 11.03
N ALA A 53 -11.82 0.10 11.42
CA ALA A 53 -11.63 -1.32 11.81
C ALA A 53 -11.14 -2.21 10.64
N GLU A 54 -11.49 -1.86 9.41
CA GLU A 54 -11.08 -2.57 8.19
C GLU A 54 -9.67 -2.16 7.74
N ALA A 55 -9.30 -0.90 7.95
CA ALA A 55 -7.98 -0.37 7.63
C ALA A 55 -6.85 -1.11 8.37
N GLY A 56 -7.06 -1.48 9.63
CA GLY A 56 -6.08 -2.26 10.40
C GLY A 56 -5.82 -3.66 9.82
N ALA A 57 -6.84 -4.28 9.20
CA ALA A 57 -6.73 -5.59 8.56
C ALA A 57 -6.16 -5.54 7.13
N PHE A 58 -6.01 -4.34 6.58
CA PHE A 58 -5.78 -4.14 5.16
C PHE A 58 -4.47 -4.74 4.67
N SER A 59 -3.36 -4.45 5.35
CA SER A 59 -2.03 -4.96 4.96
C SER A 59 -1.97 -6.48 4.98
N HIS A 60 -2.51 -7.11 6.04
CA HIS A 60 -2.60 -8.56 6.18
C HIS A 60 -3.46 -9.17 5.07
N THR A 61 -4.62 -8.59 4.81
CA THR A 61 -5.54 -9.09 3.78
C THR A 61 -4.96 -8.94 2.38
N LEU A 62 -4.25 -7.84 2.11
CA LEU A 62 -3.57 -7.62 0.85
C LEU A 62 -2.46 -8.65 0.63
N GLN A 63 -1.70 -9.01 1.69
CA GLN A 63 -0.69 -10.06 1.63
C GLN A 63 -1.32 -11.42 1.26
N LEU A 64 -2.46 -11.79 1.88
CA LEU A 64 -3.14 -13.04 1.56
C LEU A 64 -3.54 -13.13 0.08
N LEU A 65 -4.02 -12.03 -0.51
CA LEU A 65 -4.36 -11.97 -1.93
C LEU A 65 -3.13 -12.06 -2.84
N VAL A 66 -2.00 -11.49 -2.42
CA VAL A 66 -0.70 -11.61 -3.13
C VAL A 66 -0.22 -13.06 -3.07
N ASP A 67 -0.24 -13.68 -1.90
CA ASP A 67 0.22 -15.06 -1.69
C ASP A 67 -0.64 -16.07 -2.46
N ALA A 68 -1.96 -15.83 -2.51
CA ALA A 68 -2.89 -16.61 -3.32
C ALA A 68 -2.71 -16.38 -4.83
N GLY A 69 -1.90 -15.40 -5.25
CA GLY A 69 -1.70 -15.05 -6.64
C GLY A 69 -2.93 -14.42 -7.31
N GLU A 70 -3.84 -13.85 -6.53
CA GLU A 70 -5.04 -13.16 -7.05
C GLU A 70 -4.70 -11.75 -7.54
N ILE A 71 -3.72 -11.12 -6.87
CA ILE A 71 -3.27 -9.75 -7.16
C ILE A 71 -1.74 -9.70 -7.22
N VAL A 72 -1.21 -8.64 -7.81
CA VAL A 72 0.24 -8.41 -7.90
C VAL A 72 0.55 -6.92 -7.90
N SER A 73 1.70 -6.55 -7.34
CA SER A 73 2.23 -5.19 -7.47
C SER A 73 2.82 -4.98 -8.87
N MET A 74 2.46 -3.86 -9.47
CA MET A 74 3.06 -3.31 -10.69
C MET A 74 4.19 -2.32 -10.38
N GLY A 75 4.66 -2.30 -9.12
CA GLY A 75 5.68 -1.40 -8.63
C GLY A 75 5.12 -0.08 -8.09
N HIS A 76 5.89 0.54 -7.19
CA HIS A 76 5.54 1.79 -6.50
C HIS A 76 4.12 1.74 -5.90
N ALA A 77 3.79 0.65 -5.21
CA ALA A 77 2.51 0.44 -4.53
C ALA A 77 1.25 0.55 -5.42
N VAL A 78 1.30 0.14 -6.68
CA VAL A 78 0.10 -0.05 -7.51
C VAL A 78 -0.16 -1.53 -7.69
N TYR A 79 -1.41 -1.94 -7.44
CA TYR A 79 -1.87 -3.31 -7.48
C TYR A 79 -2.85 -3.50 -8.63
N ALA A 80 -2.81 -4.69 -9.23
CA ALA A 80 -3.76 -5.14 -10.25
C ALA A 80 -4.18 -6.60 -10.00
N ALA A 81 -5.35 -6.98 -10.48
CA ALA A 81 -5.79 -8.37 -10.47
C ALA A 81 -5.01 -9.18 -11.53
N VAL A 82 -4.53 -10.37 -11.16
CA VAL A 82 -3.69 -11.23 -12.01
C VAL A 82 -4.35 -11.71 -13.31
N PRO A 83 -5.68 -11.91 -13.43
CA PRO A 83 -6.31 -12.28 -14.71
C PRO A 83 -6.00 -11.32 -15.87
N TRP A 84 -5.57 -10.08 -15.57
CA TRP A 84 -5.20 -9.06 -16.55
C TRP A 84 -3.72 -9.08 -16.96
N MET A 85 -2.88 -9.95 -16.40
CA MET A 85 -1.43 -9.98 -16.64
C MET A 85 -0.86 -11.38 -16.88
N PRO A 86 -1.19 -12.05 -18.00
CA PRO A 86 -0.57 -13.33 -18.35
C PRO A 86 0.93 -13.23 -18.71
N ALA A 87 1.49 -12.03 -18.92
CA ALA A 87 2.84 -11.86 -19.48
C ALA A 87 3.80 -10.92 -18.69
N ALA A 88 3.42 -10.40 -17.53
CA ALA A 88 4.28 -9.48 -16.77
C ALA A 88 5.17 -10.21 -15.76
N ARG A 89 6.45 -9.84 -15.68
CA ARG A 89 7.35 -10.29 -14.61
C ARG A 89 6.78 -9.81 -13.27
N ARG A 90 6.44 -10.76 -12.38
CA ARG A 90 5.99 -10.44 -11.02
C ARG A 90 7.02 -9.54 -10.34
N VAL A 91 6.57 -8.40 -9.81
CA VAL A 91 7.37 -7.57 -8.90
C VAL A 91 7.17 -8.14 -7.51
N GLU A 92 8.27 -8.36 -6.79
CA GLU A 92 8.21 -8.73 -5.38
C GLU A 92 7.39 -7.68 -4.63
N THR A 93 6.39 -8.14 -3.89
CA THR A 93 5.37 -7.28 -3.30
C THR A 93 5.41 -7.42 -1.79
N ASP A 94 5.54 -6.30 -1.09
CA ASP A 94 5.39 -6.19 0.35
C ASP A 94 4.35 -5.09 0.64
N PRO A 95 3.11 -5.46 0.99
CA PRO A 95 2.03 -4.53 1.32
C PRO A 95 2.37 -3.53 2.42
N VAL A 96 3.14 -3.93 3.43
CA VAL A 96 3.53 -3.05 4.54
C VAL A 96 4.52 -2.02 4.02
N GLN A 97 5.53 -2.47 3.27
CA GLN A 97 6.51 -1.58 2.63
C GLN A 97 5.83 -0.59 1.69
N ASP A 98 4.90 -1.06 0.86
CA ASP A 98 4.16 -0.24 -0.10
C ASP A 98 3.30 0.83 0.58
N LEU A 99 2.64 0.47 1.68
CA LEU A 99 1.87 1.40 2.51
C LEU A 99 2.77 2.47 3.13
N VAL A 100 3.91 2.08 3.71
CA VAL A 100 4.85 3.01 4.35
C VAL A 100 5.46 3.98 3.34
N LEU A 101 5.90 3.49 2.17
CA LEU A 101 6.45 4.35 1.11
C LEU A 101 5.39 5.32 0.57
N SER A 102 4.15 4.84 0.37
CA SER A 102 3.06 5.70 -0.05
C SER A 102 2.71 6.76 1.01
N ALA A 103 2.76 6.39 2.29
CA ALA A 103 2.53 7.31 3.40
C ALA A 103 3.57 8.43 3.45
N ILE A 104 4.86 8.13 3.22
CA ILE A 104 5.92 9.15 3.12
C ILE A 104 5.64 10.14 1.98
N ALA A 105 5.04 9.69 0.88
CA ALA A 105 4.75 10.56 -0.26
C ALA A 105 3.58 11.52 -0.01
N LEU A 106 2.66 11.16 0.89
CA LEU A 106 1.34 11.80 1.05
C LEU A 106 1.18 12.54 2.38
N ILE A 107 1.78 12.04 3.46
CA ILE A 107 1.69 12.65 4.79
C ILE A 107 2.67 13.82 4.90
N LYS A 108 2.18 14.97 5.38
CA LYS A 108 3.05 16.10 5.73
C LYS A 108 3.84 15.78 6.99
N GLY A 109 5.16 15.94 6.96
CA GLY A 109 6.04 15.64 8.09
C GLY A 109 5.92 14.19 8.57
N PRO A 110 6.28 13.20 7.74
CA PRO A 110 6.04 11.78 8.03
C PRO A 110 7.10 11.27 9.02
N THR A 111 6.72 11.14 10.29
CA THR A 111 7.49 10.42 11.33
C THR A 111 7.01 8.98 11.44
N ALA A 112 7.77 8.11 12.11
CA ALA A 112 7.38 6.71 12.31
C ALA A 112 6.03 6.60 13.06
N GLU A 113 5.82 7.42 14.09
CA GLU A 113 4.60 7.47 14.89
C GLU A 113 3.41 7.93 14.04
N ARG A 114 3.61 8.98 13.24
CA ARG A 114 2.54 9.52 12.39
C ARG A 114 2.14 8.52 11.30
N ILE A 115 3.11 7.82 10.71
CA ILE A 115 2.86 6.76 9.73
C ILE A 115 2.12 5.60 10.40
N SER A 116 2.59 5.14 11.56
CA SER A 116 1.97 4.05 12.33
C SER A 116 0.51 4.35 12.68
N GLN A 117 0.24 5.54 13.21
CA GLN A 117 -1.12 5.98 13.52
C GLN A 117 -2.00 6.07 12.29
N SER A 118 -1.48 6.68 11.21
CA SER A 118 -2.28 6.85 9.98
C SER A 118 -2.63 5.48 9.39
N LEU A 119 -1.67 4.55 9.33
CA LEU A 119 -1.86 3.26 8.67
C LEU A 119 -2.47 2.18 9.58
N ALA A 120 -2.69 2.47 10.88
CA ALA A 120 -3.01 1.47 11.91
C ALA A 120 -2.08 0.24 11.90
N LEU A 121 -0.80 0.49 11.68
CA LEU A 121 0.26 -0.52 11.75
C LEU A 121 1.02 -0.35 13.06
N SER A 122 1.57 -1.44 13.58
CA SER A 122 2.45 -1.35 14.74
C SER A 122 3.72 -0.55 14.41
N LEU A 123 4.26 0.18 15.39
CA LEU A 123 5.56 0.86 15.27
C LEU A 123 6.68 -0.11 14.86
N ARG A 124 6.60 -1.38 15.25
CA ARG A 124 7.55 -2.42 14.85
C ARG A 124 7.52 -2.66 13.35
N GLN A 125 6.33 -2.84 12.76
CA GLN A 125 6.14 -3.03 11.32
C GLN A 125 6.63 -1.81 10.55
N VAL A 126 6.20 -0.61 10.97
CA VAL A 126 6.62 0.65 10.34
C VAL A 126 8.14 0.83 10.43
N GLY A 127 8.74 0.60 11.59
CA GLY A 127 10.18 0.71 11.77
C GLY A 127 10.98 -0.29 10.94
N ALA A 128 10.48 -1.52 10.74
CA ALA A 128 11.12 -2.50 9.87
C ALA A 128 11.10 -2.05 8.40
N ALA A 129 9.95 -1.58 7.92
CA ALA A 129 9.79 -1.06 6.56
C ALA A 129 10.65 0.19 6.29
N LEU A 130 10.70 1.12 7.24
CA LEU A 130 11.53 2.32 7.16
C LEU A 130 13.02 1.98 7.07
N ARG A 131 13.51 1.04 7.90
CA ARG A 131 14.91 0.58 7.84
C ARG A 131 15.25 -0.08 6.52
N LEU A 132 14.35 -0.90 5.97
CA LEU A 132 14.54 -1.52 4.66
C LEU A 132 14.56 -0.48 3.53
N ALA A 133 13.66 0.51 3.57
CA ALA A 133 13.64 1.60 2.60
C ALA A 133 14.89 2.48 2.66
N GLU A 134 15.43 2.71 3.87
CA GLU A 134 16.64 3.49 4.08
C GLU A 134 17.89 2.71 3.63
N SER A 135 18.00 1.43 3.98
CA SER A 135 19.15 0.59 3.57
C SER A 135 19.26 0.40 2.05
N THR A 136 18.12 0.46 1.35
CA THR A 136 18.03 0.42 -0.11
C THR A 136 18.19 1.80 -0.77
N GLY A 137 18.33 2.87 0.02
CA GLY A 137 18.51 4.24 -0.47
C GLY A 137 17.26 4.89 -1.08
N ILE A 138 16.08 4.29 -0.90
CA ILE A 138 14.81 4.83 -1.42
C ILE A 138 14.40 6.08 -0.64
N ILE A 139 14.64 6.08 0.68
CA ILE A 139 14.31 7.17 1.60
C ILE A 139 15.53 7.62 2.40
N VAL A 140 15.41 8.79 3.01
CA VAL A 140 16.41 9.38 3.91
C VAL A 140 15.70 9.83 5.18
N PHE A 141 16.29 9.51 6.34
CA PHE A 141 15.88 10.02 7.63
C PHE A 141 16.55 11.37 7.96
N ASN A 142 15.78 12.31 8.50
CA ASN A 142 16.33 13.55 9.03
C ASN A 142 16.36 13.52 10.57
N PRO A 143 17.55 13.43 11.20
CA PRO A 143 17.66 13.32 12.65
C PRO A 143 17.23 14.59 13.40
N SER A 144 17.23 15.77 12.76
CA SER A 144 16.88 17.02 13.45
C SER A 144 15.39 17.16 13.73
N ASN A 145 14.53 16.45 12.98
CA ASN A 145 13.09 16.55 13.12
C ASN A 145 12.35 15.20 13.08
N GLY A 146 13.08 14.09 12.99
CA GLY A 146 12.51 12.74 12.98
C GLY A 146 11.74 12.38 11.71
N GLN A 147 11.84 13.17 10.65
CA GLN A 147 11.02 12.99 9.44
C GLN A 147 11.75 12.19 8.37
N TYR A 148 10.97 11.41 7.63
CA TYR A 148 11.43 10.68 6.46
C TYR A 148 11.07 11.42 5.18
N ARG A 149 11.89 11.24 4.14
CA ARG A 149 11.56 11.71 2.78
C ARG A 149 12.15 10.77 1.76
N PHE A 150 11.62 10.78 0.55
CA PHE A 150 12.27 10.11 -0.57
C PHE A 150 13.63 10.74 -0.87
N ALA A 151 14.61 9.90 -1.24
CA ALA A 151 15.92 10.34 -1.67
C ALA A 151 15.83 11.14 -2.98
N ALA A 152 14.97 10.72 -3.90
CA ALA A 152 14.71 11.38 -5.19
C ALA A 152 13.26 11.86 -5.32
N ALA A 153 13.10 13.10 -5.80
CA ALA A 153 11.78 13.74 -5.97
C ALA A 153 10.89 13.03 -7.00
N GLN A 154 11.50 12.43 -8.04
CA GLN A 154 10.80 11.69 -9.08
C GLN A 154 10.10 10.45 -8.52
N VAL A 155 10.77 9.71 -7.63
CA VAL A 155 10.19 8.53 -6.95
C VAL A 155 8.97 8.96 -6.13
N SER A 156 9.11 10.04 -5.35
CA SER A 156 8.01 10.60 -4.58
C SER A 156 6.81 11.00 -5.45
N ARG A 157 7.04 11.49 -6.68
CA ARG A 157 5.97 11.81 -7.65
C ARG A 157 5.24 10.55 -8.11
N LEU A 158 5.95 9.44 -8.33
CA LEU A 158 5.33 8.17 -8.76
C LEU A 158 4.36 7.63 -7.71
N TYR A 159 4.68 7.74 -6.43
CA TYR A 159 3.77 7.38 -5.33
C TYR A 159 2.58 8.36 -5.22
N ARG A 160 2.83 9.68 -5.33
CA ARG A 160 1.75 10.69 -5.28
C ARG A 160 0.73 10.60 -6.41
N ASN A 161 1.15 10.19 -7.59
CA ASN A 161 0.30 10.17 -8.77
C ASN A 161 -0.71 9.00 -8.77
N GLY A 162 -0.62 8.07 -7.83
CA GLY A 162 -1.53 6.92 -7.73
C GLY A 162 -1.51 6.04 -8.97
N ALA A 163 -2.57 5.25 -9.18
CA ALA A 163 -2.73 4.47 -10.40
C ALA A 163 -3.22 5.34 -11.57
N ALA A 164 -4.15 6.28 -11.33
CA ALA A 164 -4.73 7.11 -12.38
C ALA A 164 -3.70 8.02 -13.10
N GLY A 165 -2.64 8.44 -12.41
CA GLY A 165 -1.56 9.23 -13.01
C GLY A 165 -0.50 8.40 -13.74
N ARG A 166 -0.72 7.08 -13.88
CA ARG A 166 0.17 6.18 -14.62
C ARG A 166 -0.53 5.70 -15.87
N VAL A 167 0.11 5.98 -17.01
CA VAL A 167 -0.33 5.41 -18.29
C VAL A 167 0.10 3.94 -18.28
N PHE A 168 -0.82 3.06 -17.89
CA PHE A 168 -0.66 1.64 -18.11
C PHE A 168 -1.07 1.36 -19.55
N ALA A 169 -0.12 1.44 -20.47
CA ALA A 169 -0.37 1.00 -21.83
C ALA A 169 -0.70 -0.50 -21.78
N PRO A 170 -1.78 -0.96 -22.45
CA PRO A 170 -1.92 -2.39 -22.69
C PRO A 170 -0.65 -2.82 -23.44
N VAL A 171 -0.02 -3.90 -22.97
CA VAL A 171 0.97 -4.62 -23.79
C VAL A 171 0.15 -5.31 -24.88
N ALA A 172 -0.33 -4.52 -25.85
CA ALA A 172 -0.79 -5.08 -27.10
C ALA A 172 0.43 -5.75 -27.71
N GLU A 173 0.29 -7.06 -27.90
CA GLU A 173 1.11 -7.94 -28.74
C GLU A 173 2.21 -7.20 -29.51
N ASN A 174 3.42 -7.17 -28.95
CA ASN A 174 4.60 -7.07 -29.81
C ASN A 174 4.68 -8.40 -30.55
N GLY A 175 3.94 -8.50 -31.66
CA GLY A 175 4.31 -9.43 -32.72
C GLY A 175 5.64 -8.99 -33.30
N VAL A 176 6.70 -9.75 -33.01
CA VAL A 176 7.63 -10.41 -33.95
C VAL A 176 8.36 -11.50 -33.17
#